data_AF-A0A7I7XFC3-F1
#
_entry.id   AF-A0A7I7XFC3-F1
#
_cell.length_a   1.000
_cell.length_b   1.000
_cell.length_c   1.000
_cell.angle_alpha   90.00
_cell.angle_beta   90.00
_cell.angle_gamma   90.00
#
_symmetry.space_group_name_H-M   'P 1'
#
loop_
_entity.id
_entity.type
_entity.pdbx_description
1 polymer ?
#
loop_
_entity_poly.entity_id
_entity_poly.type
_entity_poly.pdbx_seq_one_letter_code
_entity_poly.pdbx_strand_id
1 'polypeptide(L)'
;MHGPAYGAQKAGVDKMAADMAVDFADTGVSTVAVWMGILLTEAFRSAFDGRPEALEEFSKHAETPEFIGHVLDALWRDPDLAALSGQTLIAAELAHRYGITDAHGRQPPSHRDALGAPRTPSSVIVR
;
A
#
# COMPACT_ATOMS: atom_id res chain seq x y z
N MET A 1 10.88 6.97 13.52
CA MET A 1 10.84 5.75 14.34
C MET A 1 9.42 5.61 14.88
N HIS A 2 8.70 4.56 14.48
CA HIS A 2 7.26 4.44 14.74
C HIS A 2 6.99 3.98 16.18
N GLY A 3 6.35 4.83 16.98
CA GLY A 3 5.97 4.49 18.36
C GLY A 3 4.73 3.59 18.44
N PRO A 4 4.42 3.01 19.62
CA PRO A 4 3.30 2.09 19.80
C PRO A 4 1.94 2.64 19.34
N ALA A 5 1.67 3.93 19.62
CA ALA A 5 0.41 4.57 19.20
C ALA A 5 0.26 4.61 17.67
N TYR A 6 1.34 4.94 16.95
CA TYR A 6 1.36 4.94 15.48
C TYR A 6 1.15 3.52 14.94
N GLY A 7 1.89 2.55 15.49
CA GLY A 7 1.80 1.15 15.08
C GLY A 7 0.42 0.56 15.32
N ALA A 8 -0.20 0.85 16.46
CA ALA A 8 -1.55 0.41 16.79
C ALA A 8 -2.58 0.92 15.78
N GLN A 9 -2.49 2.20 15.39
CA GLN A 9 -3.37 2.77 14.38
C GLN A 9 -3.19 2.09 13.01
N LYS A 10 -1.95 1.87 12.57
CA LYS A 10 -1.67 1.21 11.30
C LYS A 10 -2.13 -0.25 11.28
N ALA A 11 -1.83 -1.02 12.32
CA ALA A 11 -2.32 -2.39 12.45
C ALA A 11 -3.84 -2.46 12.57
N GLY A 12 -4.47 -1.44 13.14
CA GLY A 12 -5.93 -1.31 13.22
C GLY A 12 -6.58 -1.20 11.84
N VAL A 13 -5.93 -0.54 10.87
CA VAL A 13 -6.44 -0.46 9.48
C VAL A 13 -6.44 -1.83 8.81
N ASP A 14 -5.38 -2.63 9.01
CA ASP A 14 -5.32 -4.00 8.49
C ASP A 14 -6.46 -4.86 9.06
N LYS A 15 -6.66 -4.79 10.39
CA LYS A 15 -7.74 -5.53 11.06
C LYS A 15 -9.12 -5.09 10.60
N MET A 16 -9.32 -3.79 10.43
CA MET A 16 -10.58 -3.22 9.96
C MET A 16 -10.91 -3.70 8.54
N ALA A 17 -9.92 -3.74 7.63
CA ALA A 17 -10.13 -4.28 6.28
C ALA A 17 -10.51 -5.77 6.31
N ALA A 18 -9.88 -6.55 7.18
CA ALA A 18 -10.18 -7.97 7.38
C ALA A 18 -11.60 -8.21 7.94
N ASP A 19 -12.02 -7.42 8.92
CA ASP A 19 -13.35 -7.56 9.53
C ASP A 19 -14.45 -7.17 8.56
N MET A 20 -14.29 -6.03 7.89
CA MET A 20 -15.25 -5.56 6.90
C MET A 20 -15.39 -6.56 5.74
N ALA A 21 -14.35 -7.32 5.40
CA ALA A 21 -14.45 -8.33 4.35
C ALA A 21 -15.43 -9.45 4.70
N VAL A 22 -15.54 -9.81 5.99
CA VAL A 22 -16.53 -10.77 6.49
C VAL A 22 -17.93 -10.15 6.51
N ASP A 23 -18.05 -8.90 6.97
CA ASP A 23 -19.33 -8.18 7.02
C ASP A 23 -19.94 -7.99 5.62
N PHE A 24 -19.10 -7.67 4.64
CA PHE A 24 -19.47 -7.40 3.26
C PHE A 24 -19.39 -8.61 2.33
N ALA A 25 -19.13 -9.81 2.85
CA ALA A 25 -19.18 -11.04 2.07
C ALA A 25 -20.52 -11.15 1.31
N ASP A 26 -20.44 -11.55 0.03
CA ASP A 26 -21.58 -11.70 -0.89
C ASP A 26 -22.37 -10.42 -1.22
N THR A 27 -21.91 -9.24 -0.80
CA THR A 27 -22.55 -7.95 -1.14
C THR A 27 -22.01 -7.32 -2.43
N GLY A 28 -20.92 -7.86 -2.98
CA GLY A 28 -20.18 -7.27 -4.10
C GLY A 28 -19.17 -6.19 -3.69
N VAL A 29 -19.07 -5.86 -2.40
CA VAL A 29 -18.05 -4.95 -1.87
C VAL A 29 -16.80 -5.73 -1.47
N SER A 30 -15.62 -5.25 -1.86
CA SER A 30 -14.32 -5.78 -1.43
C SER A 30 -13.57 -4.75 -0.60
N THR A 31 -12.89 -5.19 0.45
CA THR A 31 -12.16 -4.32 1.38
C THR A 31 -10.72 -4.77 1.51
N VAL A 32 -9.77 -3.87 1.35
CA VAL A 32 -8.34 -4.17 1.40
C VAL A 32 -7.60 -3.05 2.13
N ALA A 33 -6.52 -3.39 2.81
CA ALA A 33 -5.54 -2.42 3.28
C ALA A 33 -4.37 -2.38 2.29
N VAL A 34 -3.88 -1.18 1.96
CA VAL A 34 -2.74 -1.04 1.04
C VAL A 34 -1.56 -0.42 1.79
N TRP A 35 -0.48 -1.17 1.87
CA TRP A 35 0.82 -0.71 2.34
C TRP A 35 1.57 -0.09 1.17
N MET A 36 1.80 1.21 1.29
CA MET A 36 2.54 2.01 0.33
C MET A 36 3.99 2.18 0.81
N GLY A 37 4.89 2.41 -0.13
CA GLY A 37 6.24 2.86 0.14
C GLY A 37 6.29 4.31 0.63
N ILE A 38 7.47 4.91 0.54
CA ILE A 38 7.64 6.31 0.90
C ILE A 38 7.05 7.19 -0.20
N LEU A 39 6.03 7.99 0.14
CA LEU A 39 5.33 8.81 -0.84
C LEU A 39 6.00 10.16 -1.07
N LEU A 40 6.26 10.48 -2.32
CA LEU A 40 6.89 11.72 -2.79
C LEU A 40 5.89 12.87 -2.89
N THR A 41 5.14 13.11 -1.81
CA THR A 41 4.16 14.20 -1.69
C THR A 41 4.85 15.58 -1.67
N GLU A 42 4.10 16.65 -1.91
CA GLU A 42 4.60 18.02 -1.84
C GLU A 42 5.16 18.35 -0.46
N ALA A 43 4.49 17.88 0.60
CA ALA A 43 4.97 18.03 1.98
C ALA A 43 6.25 17.24 2.26
N PHE A 44 6.44 16.09 1.60
CA PHE A 44 7.70 15.35 1.69
C PHE A 44 8.82 16.08 0.94
N ARG A 45 8.54 16.59 -0.27
CA ARG A 45 9.50 17.35 -1.08
C ARG A 45 9.98 18.60 -0.35
N SER A 46 9.11 19.32 0.35
CA SER A 46 9.50 20.54 1.07
C SER A 46 10.47 20.29 2.23
N ALA A 47 10.53 19.06 2.77
CA ALA A 47 11.55 18.67 3.75
C ALA A 47 13.00 18.68 3.17
N PHE A 48 13.13 18.77 1.84
CA PHE A 48 14.39 18.83 1.11
C PHE A 48 14.65 20.21 0.49
N ASP A 49 13.89 21.25 0.85
CA ASP A 49 14.13 22.61 0.34
C ASP A 49 15.58 23.04 0.57
N GLY A 50 16.21 23.56 -0.48
CA GLY A 50 17.64 23.90 -0.49
C GLY A 50 18.60 22.73 -0.63
N ARG A 51 18.12 21.49 -0.81
CA ARG A 51 18.92 20.26 -0.97
C ARG A 51 18.41 19.37 -2.14
N PRO A 52 18.43 19.87 -3.39
CA PRO A 52 17.87 19.16 -4.55
C PRO A 52 18.54 17.81 -4.83
N GLU A 53 19.87 17.70 -4.67
CA GLU A 53 20.61 16.44 -4.87
C GLU A 53 20.17 15.35 -3.88
N ALA A 54 19.92 15.73 -2.62
CA ALA A 54 19.42 14.79 -1.61
C ALA A 54 17.99 14.31 -1.92
N LEU A 55 17.14 15.21 -2.45
CA LEU A 55 15.80 14.83 -2.91
C LEU A 55 15.88 13.87 -4.09
N GLU A 56 16.78 14.10 -5.05
CA GLU A 56 16.96 13.26 -6.23
C GLU A 56 17.37 11.83 -5.84
N GLU A 57 18.39 11.67 -4.98
CA GLU A 57 18.81 10.36 -4.48
C GLU A 57 17.68 9.65 -3.70
N PHE A 58 16.95 10.39 -2.88
CA PHE A 58 15.84 9.83 -2.11
C PHE A 58 14.68 9.40 -3.01
N SER A 59 14.36 10.20 -4.03
CA SER A 59 13.25 9.97 -4.95
C SER A 59 13.38 8.65 -5.71
N LYS A 60 14.60 8.11 -5.87
CA LYS A 60 14.82 6.80 -6.51
C LYS A 60 14.11 5.65 -5.78
N HIS A 61 13.91 5.79 -4.48
CA HIS A 61 13.29 4.77 -3.61
C HIS A 61 11.86 5.14 -3.19
N ALA A 62 11.35 6.29 -3.64
CA ALA A 62 10.04 6.80 -3.30
C ALA A 62 9.03 6.53 -4.43
N GLU A 63 7.77 6.43 -4.05
CA GLU A 63 6.60 6.27 -4.93
C GLU A 63 5.95 7.63 -5.15
N THR A 64 5.55 7.97 -6.38
CA THR A 64 4.70 9.16 -6.57
C THR A 64 3.25 8.89 -6.17
N PRO A 65 2.47 9.92 -5.79
CA PRO A 65 1.04 9.76 -5.54
C PRO A 65 0.26 9.21 -6.75
N GLU A 66 0.64 9.59 -7.97
CA GLU A 66 0.02 9.12 -9.22
C GLU A 66 0.23 7.63 -9.43
N PHE A 67 1.44 7.12 -9.12
CA PHE A 67 1.72 5.69 -9.18
C PHE A 67 0.76 4.88 -8.29
N ILE A 68 0.53 5.33 -7.04
CA ILE A 68 -0.46 4.70 -6.17
C ILE A 68 -1.86 4.76 -6.78
N GLY A 69 -2.24 5.90 -7.36
CA GLY A 69 -3.52 6.04 -8.06
C GLY A 69 -3.70 5.01 -9.17
N HIS A 70 -2.67 4.78 -10.00
CA HIS A 70 -2.69 3.76 -11.05
C HIS A 70 -2.77 2.34 -10.50
N VAL A 71 -2.04 2.04 -9.43
CA VAL A 71 -2.11 0.72 -8.76
C VAL A 71 -3.51 0.46 -8.21
N LEU A 72 -4.14 1.46 -7.58
CA LEU A 72 -5.51 1.33 -7.06
C LEU A 72 -6.55 1.19 -8.18
N ASP A 73 -6.39 1.90 -9.29
CA ASP A 73 -7.26 1.76 -10.46
C ASP A 73 -7.17 0.35 -11.06
N ALA A 74 -5.97 -0.22 -11.16
CA ALA A 74 -5.79 -1.59 -11.63
C ALA A 74 -6.33 -2.62 -10.63
N LEU A 75 -6.11 -2.44 -9.33
CA LEU A 75 -6.68 -3.29 -8.28
C LEU A 75 -8.21 -3.28 -8.33
N TRP A 76 -8.82 -2.11 -8.51
CA TRP A 76 -10.26 -1.98 -8.62
C TRP A 76 -10.84 -2.72 -9.84
N ARG A 77 -10.08 -2.81 -10.94
CA ARG A 77 -10.46 -3.57 -12.15
C ARG A 77 -10.03 -5.04 -12.12
N ASP A 78 -9.37 -5.51 -11.07
CA ASP A 78 -8.90 -6.90 -10.98
C ASP A 78 -10.11 -7.85 -10.99
N PRO A 79 -10.23 -8.76 -11.96
CA PRO A 79 -11.34 -9.73 -12.00
C PRO A 79 -11.37 -10.62 -10.75
N ASP A 80 -10.24 -10.79 -10.06
CA ASP A 80 -10.09 -11.56 -8.83
C ASP A 80 -10.08 -10.67 -7.57
N LEU A 81 -10.55 -9.42 -7.64
CA LEU A 81 -10.57 -8.49 -6.49
C LEU A 81 -11.27 -9.08 -5.26
N ALA A 82 -12.35 -9.84 -5.44
CA ALA A 82 -13.07 -10.49 -4.35
C ALA A 82 -12.16 -11.48 -3.57
N ALA A 83 -11.24 -12.15 -4.23
CA ALA A 83 -10.28 -13.07 -3.59
C ALA A 83 -9.19 -12.33 -2.80
N LEU A 84 -9.00 -11.03 -3.07
CA LEU A 84 -8.08 -10.16 -2.34
C LEU A 84 -8.75 -9.48 -1.14
N SER A 85 -10.09 -9.54 -1.05
CA SER A 85 -10.83 -8.93 0.06
C SER A 85 -10.38 -9.48 1.42
N GLY A 86 -10.23 -8.59 2.39
CA GLY A 86 -9.75 -8.83 3.74
C GLY A 86 -8.24 -8.86 3.88
N GLN A 87 -7.49 -8.75 2.78
CA GLN A 87 -6.03 -8.79 2.80
C GLN A 87 -5.40 -7.40 2.92
N THR A 88 -4.17 -7.41 3.44
CA THR A 88 -3.26 -6.28 3.36
C THR A 88 -2.27 -6.52 2.21
N LEU A 89 -2.23 -5.60 1.26
CA LEU A 89 -1.48 -5.72 0.00
C LEU A 89 -0.37 -4.67 -0.06
N ILE A 90 0.77 -5.00 -0.66
CA ILE A 90 1.87 -4.06 -0.87
C ILE A 90 1.74 -3.44 -2.27
N ALA A 91 1.71 -2.10 -2.36
CA ALA A 91 1.51 -1.38 -3.60
C ALA A 91 2.56 -1.72 -4.68
N ALA A 92 3.84 -1.77 -4.31
CA ALA A 92 4.91 -2.18 -5.21
C ALA A 92 4.73 -3.61 -5.78
N GLU A 93 4.19 -4.54 -4.99
CA GLU A 93 3.94 -5.93 -5.45
C GLU A 93 2.72 -6.00 -6.38
N LEU A 94 1.68 -5.22 -6.09
CA LEU A 94 0.54 -5.06 -7.01
C LEU A 94 0.99 -4.41 -8.33
N ALA A 95 1.85 -3.40 -8.26
CA ALA A 95 2.39 -2.77 -9.45
C ALA A 95 3.14 -3.78 -10.33
N HIS A 96 3.97 -4.63 -9.73
CA HIS A 96 4.59 -5.75 -10.45
C HIS A 96 3.57 -6.71 -11.06
N ARG A 97 2.55 -7.12 -10.29
CA ARG A 97 1.48 -8.01 -10.77
C ARG A 97 0.74 -7.43 -11.98
N TYR A 98 0.49 -6.13 -11.98
CA TYR A 98 -0.27 -5.45 -13.03
C TYR A 98 0.59 -4.81 -14.13
N GLY A 99 1.92 -4.95 -14.07
CA GLY A 99 2.83 -4.36 -15.05
C GLY A 99 2.86 -2.82 -15.02
N ILE A 100 2.66 -2.22 -13.84
CA ILE A 100 2.63 -0.77 -13.64
C ILE A 100 3.99 -0.29 -13.17
N THR A 101 4.49 0.73 -13.86
CA THR A 101 5.69 1.49 -13.47
C THR A 101 5.31 2.87 -12.97
N ASP A 102 6.14 3.41 -12.08
CA ASP A 102 6.09 4.81 -11.65
C ASP A 102 6.72 5.74 -12.73
N ALA A 103 6.72 7.04 -12.47
CA ALA A 103 7.27 8.10 -13.32
C ALA A 103 8.66 7.74 -13.86
N HIS A 104 8.86 7.99 -15.16
CA HIS A 104 10.06 7.66 -15.91
C HIS A 104 10.38 6.16 -15.99
N GLY A 105 9.37 5.30 -15.88
CA GLY A 105 9.53 3.84 -15.99
C GLY A 105 10.18 3.20 -14.77
N ARG A 106 10.23 3.91 -13.64
CA ARG A 106 10.80 3.38 -12.40
C ARG A 106 9.90 2.27 -11.85
N GLN A 107 10.53 1.32 -11.17
CA GLN A 107 9.83 0.27 -10.46
C GLN A 107 10.22 0.33 -8.98
N PRO A 108 9.40 0.97 -8.13
CA PRO A 108 9.64 1.01 -6.69
C PRO A 108 9.76 -0.41 -6.12
N PRO A 109 10.74 -0.67 -5.24
CA PRO A 109 10.94 -2.00 -4.67
C PRO A 109 9.89 -2.34 -3.62
N SER A 110 9.55 -3.63 -3.48
CA SER A 110 8.86 -4.10 -2.27
C SER A 110 9.81 -4.05 -1.08
N HIS A 111 9.36 -3.48 0.03
CA HIS A 111 10.11 -3.47 1.28
C HIS A 111 9.82 -4.67 2.19
N ARG A 112 9.12 -5.70 1.69
CA ARG A 112 8.74 -6.91 2.45
C ARG A 112 9.92 -7.53 3.21
N ASP A 113 11.06 -7.71 2.55
CA ASP A 113 12.20 -8.40 3.16
C ASP A 113 12.91 -7.55 4.21
N ALA A 114 12.90 -6.23 4.03
CA ALA A 114 13.57 -5.29 4.94
C ALA A 114 12.69 -4.88 6.13
N LEU A 115 11.38 -4.76 5.94
CA LEU A 115 10.42 -4.21 6.92
C LEU A 115 9.40 -5.22 7.43
N GLY A 116 9.34 -6.41 6.82
CA GLY A 116 8.40 -7.47 7.16
C GLY A 116 7.19 -7.54 6.22
N ALA A 117 6.57 -8.72 6.21
CA ALA A 117 5.36 -9.00 5.47
C ALA A 117 4.10 -8.52 6.22
N PRO A 118 3.01 -8.21 5.50
CA PRO A 118 1.69 -8.07 6.11
C PRO A 118 1.30 -9.33 6.86
N ARG A 119 0.54 -9.16 7.96
CA ARG A 119 0.07 -10.29 8.75
C ARG A 119 -1.07 -11.01 8.02
N THR A 120 -1.12 -12.32 8.15
CA THR A 120 -2.28 -13.10 7.75
C THR A 120 -3.48 -12.75 8.64
N PRO A 121 -4.63 -12.39 8.06
CA PRO A 121 -5.86 -12.19 8.83
C PRO A 121 -6.23 -13.43 9.64
N SER A 122 -6.86 -13.21 10.81
CA SER A 122 -7.29 -14.30 11.67
C SER A 122 -8.47 -15.05 11.08
N SER A 123 -8.44 -16.38 11.11
CA SER A 123 -9.55 -17.22 10.63
C SER A 123 -10.77 -17.26 11.57
N VAL A 124 -10.67 -16.65 12.77
CA VAL A 124 -11.79 -16.60 13.72
C VAL A 124 -12.67 -15.37 13.56
N ILE A 125 -12.40 -14.53 12.56
CA ILE A 125 -13.30 -13.44 12.19
C ILE A 125 -14.52 -14.09 11.52
N VAL A 126 -15.67 -14.00 12.16
CA VAL A 126 -16.92 -14.63 11.74
C VAL A 126 -18.05 -13.62 11.82
N ARG A 127 -19.07 -13.84 10.99
CA ARG A 127 -20.32 -13.07 10.99
C ARG A 127 -21.24 -13.48 12.15
#